data_AF-A0A3B9TVR4-F1
#
_entry.id   AF-A0A3B9TVR4-F1
#
_cell.length_a   1.000
_cell.length_b   1.000
_cell.length_c   1.000
_cell.angle_alpha   90.00
_cell.angle_beta   90.00
_cell.angle_gamma   90.00
#
_symmetry.space_group_name_H-M   'P 1'
#
loop_
_entity.id
_entity.type
_entity.pdbx_description
1 polymer ?
#
loop_
_entity_poly.entity_id
_entity_poly.type
_entity_poly.pdbx_seq_one_letter_code
_entity_poly.pdbx_strand_id
1 'polypeptide(L)' 'KVTSETSSCFIEGDVAMWMGWVFFTNKDGETIKVDKSFGYKRAADGSLKLVLHHSSLPYEA' A
#
# COMPACT_ATOMS: atom_id res chain seq x y z
N LYS A 1 3.33 -9.99 -12.51
CA LYS A 1 2.89 -8.59 -12.79
C LYS A 1 2.35 -8.00 -11.48
N VAL A 2 2.56 -6.71 -11.22
CA VAL A 2 1.97 -6.03 -10.05
C VAL A 2 1.23 -4.80 -10.53
N THR A 3 -0.03 -4.65 -10.14
CA THR A 3 -0.86 -3.45 -10.40
C THR A 3 -1.57 -3.01 -9.13
N SER A 4 -1.92 -1.74 -9.05
CA SER A 4 -2.62 -1.19 -7.88
C SER A 4 -3.79 -0.32 -8.28
N GLU A 5 -4.80 -0.29 -7.42
CA GLU A 5 -5.94 0.62 -7.50
C GLU A 5 -5.96 1.46 -6.23
N THR A 6 -5.79 2.78 -6.39
CA THR A 6 -5.75 3.70 -5.24
C THR A 6 -7.18 3.93 -4.76
N SER A 7 -7.43 3.64 -3.49
CA SER A 7 -8.69 4.00 -2.84
C SER A 7 -8.62 5.42 -2.31
N SER A 8 -7.57 5.75 -1.57
CA SER A 8 -7.37 7.10 -1.04
C SER A 8 -5.90 7.39 -0.73
N CYS A 9 -5.58 8.67 -0.75
CA CYS A 9 -4.32 9.22 -0.27
C CYS A 9 -4.64 10.28 0.77
N PHE A 10 -3.92 10.25 1.89
CA PHE A 10 -4.01 11.25 2.94
C PHE A 10 -2.63 11.85 3.19
N ILE A 11 -2.52 13.17 3.21
CA ILE A 11 -1.25 13.87 3.46
C ILE A 11 -1.53 14.97 4.47
N GLU A 12 -0.82 14.92 5.60
CA GLU A 12 -0.90 15.93 6.64
C GLU A 12 0.51 16.18 7.23
N GLY A 13 1.02 17.39 7.05
CA GLY A 13 2.35 17.78 7.50
C GLY A 13 3.44 16.88 6.90
N ASP A 14 4.17 16.18 7.79
CA ASP A 14 5.24 15.25 7.43
C ASP A 14 4.78 13.79 7.29
N VAL A 15 3.47 13.53 7.36
CA VAL A 15 2.89 12.18 7.24
C VAL A 15 2.10 12.06 5.95
N ALA A 16 2.33 10.97 5.23
CA ALA A 16 1.53 10.58 4.08
C ALA A 16 1.06 9.13 4.24
N MET A 17 -0.20 8.86 3.94
CA MET A 17 -0.78 7.53 3.90
C MET A 17 -1.36 7.26 2.52
N TRP A 18 -1.14 6.06 2.02
CA TRP A 18 -1.77 5.53 0.82
C TRP A 18 -2.50 4.25 1.19
N MET A 19 -3.73 4.10 0.71
CA MET A 19 -4.52 2.89 0.88
C MET A 19 -5.13 2.47 -0.45
N GLY A 20 -5.20 1.17 -0.68
CA GLY A 20 -5.79 0.66 -1.90
C GLY A 20 -5.58 -0.84 -2.09
N TRP A 21 -6.07 -1.32 -3.22
CA TRP A 21 -5.90 -2.71 -3.63
C TRP A 21 -4.57 -2.87 -4.37
N VAL A 22 -3.87 -3.96 -4.07
CA VAL A 22 -2.74 -4.41 -4.90
C VAL A 22 -3.01 -5.81 -5.42
N PHE A 23 -2.79 -5.98 -6.71
CA PHE A 23 -2.98 -7.21 -7.45
C PHE A 23 -1.62 -7.78 -7.82
N PHE A 24 -1.35 -9.00 -7.36
CA PHE A 24 -0.14 -9.75 -7.69
C PHE A 24 -0.49 -10.89 -8.61
N THR A 25 0.04 -10.87 -9.83
CA THR A 25 -0.07 -11.97 -10.79
C THR A 25 1.22 -12.78 -10.82
N ASN A 26 1.12 -14.07 -10.55
CA ASN A 26 2.26 -15.01 -10.57
C ASN A 26 2.67 -15.39 -12.01
N LYS A 27 3.59 -16.34 -12.15
CA LYS A 27 4.11 -16.79 -13.46
C LYS A 27 3.08 -17.61 -14.25
N ASP A 28 2.15 -18.25 -13.55
CA ASP A 28 1.11 -19.11 -14.11
C ASP A 28 -0.14 -18.30 -14.51
N GLY A 29 -0.15 -17.00 -14.26
CA GLY A 29 -1.24 -16.08 -14.59
C GLY A 29 -2.30 -15.92 -13.50
N GLU A 30 -2.15 -16.63 -12.37
CA GLU A 30 -3.04 -16.51 -11.23
C GLU A 30 -2.83 -15.17 -10.53
N THR A 31 -3.93 -14.50 -10.17
CA THR A 31 -3.90 -13.17 -9.55
C THR A 31 -4.52 -13.21 -8.16
N ILE A 32 -3.78 -12.74 -7.16
CA ILE A 32 -4.30 -12.46 -5.81
C ILE A 32 -4.50 -10.96 -5.62
N LYS A 33 -5.55 -10.60 -4.88
CA LYS A 33 -5.83 -9.22 -4.45
C LYS A 33 -5.59 -9.11 -2.95
N VAL A 34 -4.91 -8.06 -2.51
CA VAL A 34 -4.69 -7.75 -1.09
C VAL A 34 -5.07 -6.31 -0.80
N ASP A 35 -5.63 -6.08 0.40
CA ASP A 35 -5.79 -4.74 0.96
C ASP A 35 -4.40 -4.28 1.45
N LYS A 36 -3.98 -3.08 1.04
CA LYS A 36 -2.71 -2.51 1.46
C LYS A 36 -2.88 -1.10 1.97
N SER A 37 -2.20 -0.83 3.08
CA SER A 37 -1.97 0.51 3.60
C SER A 37 -0.48 0.74 3.80
N PHE A 38 0.03 1.85 3.26
CA PHE A 38 1.38 2.33 3.47
C PHE A 38 1.33 3.68 4.17
N GLY A 39 2.10 3.84 5.24
CA GLY A 39 2.33 5.12 5.89
C GLY A 39 3.78 5.51 5.78
N TYR A 40 4.01 6.76 5.40
CA TYR A 40 5.31 7.38 5.26
C TYR A 40 5.43 8.57 6.20
N LYS A 41 6.60 8.74 6.78
CA LYS A 41 7.00 9.96 7.50
C LYS A 41 8.21 10.57 6.83
N ARG A 42 8.17 11.88 6.55
CA ARG A 42 9.35 12.63 6.10
C ARG A 42 10.31 12.83 7.26
N ALA A 43 11.55 12.39 7.08
CA ALA A 43 12.63 12.60 8.03
C ALA A 43 13.24 14.01 7.88
N ALA A 44 14.05 14.41 8.87
CA ALA A 44 14.69 15.74 8.88
C ALA A 44 15.62 15.98 7.68
N ASP A 45 16.18 14.91 7.11
CA ASP A 45 16.99 14.95 5.89
C ASP A 45 16.14 15.05 4.60
N GLY A 46 14.82 15.16 4.72
CA GLY A 46 13.86 15.20 3.62
C GLY A 46 13.49 13.83 3.04
N SER A 47 14.11 12.74 3.48
CA SER A 47 13.80 11.40 2.96
C SER A 47 12.48 10.87 3.51
N LEU A 48 11.73 10.12 2.69
CA LEU A 48 10.53 9.43 3.16
C LEU A 48 10.91 8.09 3.78
N LYS A 49 10.45 7.85 5.01
CA LYS A 49 10.59 6.56 5.70
C LYS A 49 9.22 5.89 5.77
N LEU A 50 9.15 4.63 5.37
CA LEU A 50 7.96 3.83 5.58
C LEU A 50 7.86 3.47 7.06
N VAL A 51 6.81 3.96 7.73
CA VAL A 51 6.56 3.79 9.17
C VAL A 51 5.34 2.90 9.44
N LEU A 52 4.56 2.59 8.40
CA LEU A 52 3.46 1.64 8.44
C LEU A 52 3.43 0.83 7.13
N HIS A 53 3.32 -0.48 7.27
CA HIS A 53 2.97 -1.39 6.19
C HIS A 53 1.97 -2.41 6.73
N HIS A 54 0.72 -2.29 6.29
CA HIS A 54 -0.31 -3.29 6.51
C HIS A 54 -0.62 -3.96 5.18
N SER A 55 -0.73 -5.29 5.19
CA SER A 55 -1.17 -6.07 4.05
C SER A 55 -1.99 -7.26 4.51
N SER A 56 -3.19 -7.44 3.95
CA SER A 56 -4.07 -8.55 4.29
C SER A 56 -4.79 -9.08 3.06
N LEU A 57 -5.17 -10.35 3.10
CA LEU A 57 -6.12 -10.91 2.14
C LEU A 57 -7.54 -10.43 2.52
N PRO A 58 -8.43 -10.25 1.53
CA PRO A 58 -9.85 -10.03 1.80
C PRO A 58 -10.39 -11.11 2.73
N TYR A 59 -11.27 -10.72 3.65
CA TYR A 59 -11.95 -11.66 4.52
C TYR A 59 -12.84 -12.61 3.69
N GLU A 60 -12.77 -13.89 4.00
CA GLU A 60 -13.68 -14.92 3.51
C GLU A 60 -14.48 -15.43 4.72
N ALA A 61 -15.82 -15.34 4.62
CA ALA A 61 -16.76 -15.66 5.68
C ALA A 61 -17.09 -17.16 5.76
#